data_AF-A0A2D4GRI0-F1
#
_entry.id   AF-A0A2D4GRI0-F1
#
_cell.length_a   1.000
_cell.length_b   1.000
_cell.length_c   1.000
_cell.angle_alpha   90.00
_cell.angle_beta   90.00
_cell.angle_gamma   90.00
#
_symmetry.space_group_name_H-M   'P 1'
#
loop_
_entity.id
_entity.type
_entity.pdbx_description
1 polymer ?
#
loop_
_entity_poly.entity_id
_entity_poly.type
_entity_poly.pdbx_seq_one_letter_code
_entity_poly.pdbx_strand_id
1 'polypeptide(L)'
;GIVSSPLSWSDHYLFSLDFSTLLPLRREVETIRWFRPRRLMDPEGFQRLLGGFPDSLVHKPAESLVAAWNEAASGTLDWIAPLRPLRGDGSRRAPWFTE
;
A
#
# COMPACT_ATOMS: atom_id res chain seq x y z
N GLY A 1 -21.70 9.01 15.07
CA GLY A 1 -21.00 9.58 16.26
C GLY A 1 -19.50 9.48 16.11
N ILE A 2 -18.72 10.17 16.94
CA ILE A 2 -17.24 10.11 16.92
C ILE A 2 -16.77 9.16 18.04
N VAL A 3 -15.95 8.17 17.70
CA VAL A 3 -15.33 7.25 18.67
C VAL A 3 -13.81 7.35 18.53
N SER A 4 -13.10 7.46 19.65
CA SER A 4 -11.63 7.40 19.69
C SER A 4 -11.17 6.15 20.44
N SER A 5 -10.16 5.46 19.89
CA SER A 5 -9.57 4.27 20.50
C SER A 5 -8.04 4.36 20.46
N PRO A 6 -7.34 4.02 21.57
CA PRO A 6 -5.88 3.97 21.57
C PRO A 6 -5.36 2.83 20.70
N LEU A 7 -4.21 3.03 20.04
CA LEU A 7 -3.51 1.99 19.28
C LEU A 7 -2.29 1.52 20.09
N SER A 8 -2.14 0.22 20.31
CA SER A 8 -1.04 -0.32 21.14
C SER A 8 0.34 -0.22 20.49
N TRP A 9 0.40 -0.01 19.18
CA TRP A 9 1.62 0.03 18.37
C TRP A 9 1.97 1.43 17.86
N SER A 10 1.20 2.46 18.26
CA SER A 10 1.42 3.85 17.87
C SER A 10 1.14 4.78 19.05
N ASP A 11 1.84 5.90 19.09
CA ASP A 11 1.53 7.04 19.95
C ASP A 11 0.29 7.83 19.50
N HIS A 12 -0.32 7.45 18.37
CA HIS A 12 -1.53 8.06 17.82
C HIS A 12 -2.82 7.31 18.22
N TYR A 13 -3.94 8.03 18.22
CA TYR A 13 -5.28 7.47 18.46
C TYR A 13 -6.03 7.27 17.14
N LEU A 14 -6.80 6.18 17.05
CA LEU A 14 -7.72 5.96 15.94
C LEU A 14 -9.01 6.74 16.18
N PHE A 15 -9.36 7.63 15.25
CA PHE A 15 -10.66 8.30 15.23
C PHE A 15 -11.59 7.65 14.21
N SER A 16 -12.75 7.21 14.66
CA SER A 16 -13.80 6.59 13.84
C SER A 16 -15.03 7.50 13.84
N LEU A 17 -15.50 7.85 12.64
CA LEU A 17 -16.70 8.65 12.42
C LEU A 17 -17.80 7.76 11.86
N ASP A 18 -18.88 7.63 12.61
CA ASP A 18 -20.09 6.96 12.15
C ASP A 18 -21.08 7.99 11.56
N PHE A 19 -21.33 7.85 10.26
CA PHE A 19 -22.21 8.70 9.45
C PHE A 19 -23.61 8.10 9.23
N SER A 20 -24.06 7.19 10.10
CA SER A 20 -25.33 6.44 10.02
C SER A 20 -26.63 7.25 9.82
N THR A 21 -26.61 8.56 9.59
CA THR A 21 -27.82 9.38 9.42
C THR A 21 -27.85 10.35 8.24
N LEU A 22 -26.86 10.42 7.32
CA LEU A 22 -26.98 11.32 6.16
C LEU A 22 -26.66 10.68 4.80
N LEU A 23 -27.77 10.16 4.24
CA LEU A 23 -28.20 10.17 2.84
C LEU A 23 -27.65 9.11 1.86
N PRO A 24 -28.53 8.60 0.96
CA PRO A 24 -28.17 7.61 -0.04
C PRO A 24 -27.13 8.24 -0.95
N LEU A 25 -26.06 7.49 -1.20
CA LEU A 25 -25.02 7.82 -2.16
C LEU A 25 -25.66 8.24 -3.50
N ARG A 26 -25.83 9.55 -3.70
CA ARG A 26 -26.46 10.15 -4.89
C ARG A 26 -25.55 9.77 -6.05
N ARG A 27 -26.06 8.87 -6.88
CA ARG A 27 -25.36 8.12 -7.93
C ARG A 27 -25.09 9.00 -9.17
N GLU A 28 -24.48 10.17 -8.97
CA GLU A 28 -24.25 11.18 -10.03
C GLU A 28 -22.88 11.87 -9.99
N VAL A 29 -22.01 11.49 -9.05
CA VAL A 29 -20.58 11.80 -9.12
C VAL A 29 -19.91 10.48 -9.43
N GLU A 30 -19.10 10.44 -10.50
CA GLU A 30 -18.31 9.26 -10.90
C GLU A 30 -17.89 8.51 -9.64
N THR A 31 -18.30 7.23 -9.53
CA THR A 31 -17.98 6.38 -8.38
C THR A 31 -16.53 6.64 -8.01
N ILE A 32 -16.30 7.22 -6.83
CA ILE A 32 -14.95 7.48 -6.33
C ILE A 32 -14.22 6.17 -6.49
N ARG A 33 -13.34 6.10 -7.50
CA ARG A 33 -12.55 4.91 -7.76
C ARG A 33 -11.58 4.86 -6.61
N TRP A 34 -11.95 4.11 -5.58
CA TRP A 34 -11.04 3.75 -4.52
C TRP A 34 -9.84 3.07 -5.18
N PHE A 35 -8.76 3.83 -5.36
CA PHE A 35 -7.48 3.31 -5.83
C PHE A 35 -6.94 2.46 -4.70
N ARG A 36 -7.38 1.20 -4.63
CA ARG A 36 -6.69 0.21 -3.82
C ARG A 36 -5.40 -0.07 -4.56
N PRO A 37 -4.22 0.22 -3.99
CA PRO A 37 -2.99 -0.35 -4.50
C PRO A 37 -3.05 -1.85 -4.23
N ARG A 38 -3.81 -2.59 -5.05
CA ARG A 38 -4.10 -4.02 -4.87
C ARG A 38 -2.82 -4.83 -4.68
N ARG A 39 -1.72 -4.37 -5.29
CA ARG A 39 -0.41 -5.01 -5.22
C ARG A 39 0.34 -4.69 -3.91
N LEU A 40 0.13 -3.53 -3.29
CA LEU A 40 0.79 -3.18 -2.02
C LEU A 40 0.29 -4.05 -0.85
N MET A 41 -0.90 -4.64 -1.00
CA MET A 41 -1.49 -5.59 -0.06
C MET A 41 -1.46 -7.04 -0.57
N ASP A 42 -0.55 -7.36 -1.49
CA ASP A 42 -0.32 -8.72 -2.03
C ASP A 42 0.96 -9.28 -1.39
N PRO A 43 0.89 -9.87 -0.18
CA PRO A 43 2.07 -10.35 0.52
C PRO A 43 2.75 -11.50 -0.24
N GLU A 44 1.97 -12.37 -0.91
CA GLU A 44 2.51 -13.45 -1.73
C GLU A 44 3.24 -12.91 -2.97
N GLY A 45 2.65 -11.92 -3.65
CA GLY A 45 3.27 -11.24 -4.79
C GLY A 45 4.54 -10.50 -4.40
N PHE A 46 4.53 -9.79 -3.27
CA PHE A 46 5.71 -9.13 -2.71
C PHE A 46 6.82 -10.14 -2.41
N GLN A 47 6.51 -11.24 -1.73
CA GLN A 47 7.48 -12.28 -1.43
C GLN A 47 8.06 -12.93 -2.70
N ARG A 48 7.24 -13.13 -3.74
CA ARG A 48 7.71 -13.68 -5.02
C ARG A 48 8.70 -12.76 -5.73
N LEU A 49 8.51 -11.44 -5.61
CA LEU A 49 9.36 -10.42 -6.23
C LEU A 49 10.63 -10.16 -5.44
N LEU A 50 10.52 -10.11 -4.11
CA LEU A 50 11.65 -10.02 -3.20
C LEU A 50 12.58 -11.24 -3.33
N GLY A 51 11.98 -12.40 -3.61
CA GLY A 51 12.69 -13.64 -3.82
C GLY A 51 13.21 -14.27 -2.52
N GLY A 52 14.10 -15.23 -2.67
CA GLY A 52 14.81 -15.85 -1.55
C GLY A 52 15.98 -15.00 -1.08
N PHE A 53 16.44 -15.25 0.14
CA PHE A 53 17.64 -14.60 0.66
C PHE A 53 18.87 -15.02 -0.18
N PRO A 54 19.68 -14.07 -0.70
CA PRO A 54 20.79 -14.43 -1.56
C PRO A 54 21.87 -15.22 -0.81
N ASP A 55 22.28 -16.36 -1.36
CA ASP A 55 23.38 -17.18 -0.82
C ASP A 55 24.72 -16.42 -0.78
N SER A 56 24.88 -15.40 -1.65
CA SER A 56 26.05 -14.52 -1.68
C SER A 56 26.22 -13.66 -0.42
N LEU A 57 25.17 -13.53 0.38
CA LEU A 57 25.18 -12.81 1.65
C LEU A 57 25.50 -13.72 2.84
N VAL A 58 25.54 -15.04 2.65
CA VAL A 58 25.91 -15.98 3.71
C VAL A 58 27.34 -15.68 4.17
N HIS A 59 27.55 -15.57 5.49
CA HIS A 59 28.79 -15.14 6.16
C HIS A 59 29.14 -13.65 6.10
N LYS A 60 28.24 -12.78 5.62
CA LYS A 60 28.42 -11.32 5.76
C LYS A 60 28.04 -10.85 7.17
N PRO A 61 28.63 -9.76 7.66
CA PRO A 61 28.22 -9.15 8.93
C PRO A 61 26.77 -8.68 8.85
N ALA A 62 26.10 -8.64 10.01
CA ALA A 62 24.68 -8.32 10.13
C ALA A 62 24.30 -6.98 9.46
N GLU A 63 25.16 -5.97 9.56
CA GLU A 63 24.93 -4.66 8.92
C GLU A 63 24.84 -4.76 7.40
N SER A 64 25.70 -5.56 6.77
CA SER A 64 25.66 -5.80 5.32
C SER A 64 24.41 -6.58 4.92
N LEU A 65 23.93 -7.50 5.77
CA LEU A 65 22.69 -8.23 5.54
C LEU A 65 21.48 -7.29 5.57
N VAL A 66 21.40 -6.43 6.58
CA VAL A 66 20.32 -5.46 6.75
C VAL A 66 20.31 -4.46 5.61
N ALA A 67 21.48 -3.94 5.20
CA ALA A 67 21.59 -3.00 4.10
C ALA A 67 21.10 -3.62 2.77
N ALA A 68 21.59 -4.81 2.42
CA ALA A 68 21.19 -5.50 1.20
C ALA A 68 19.70 -5.86 1.19
N TRP A 69 19.17 -6.28 2.33
CA TRP A 69 17.74 -6.59 2.46
C TRP A 69 16.86 -5.34 2.32
N ASN A 70 17.25 -4.22 2.95
CA ASN A 70 16.52 -2.96 2.85
C ASN A 70 16.51 -2.42 1.42
N GLU A 71 17.62 -2.56 0.69
CA GLU A 71 17.70 -2.19 -0.74
C GLU A 71 16.74 -3.03 -1.59
N ALA A 72 16.79 -4.36 -1.45
CA ALA A 72 15.93 -5.28 -2.20
C ALA A 72 14.43 -5.08 -1.87
N ALA A 73 14.11 -4.90 -0.59
CA ALA A 73 12.74 -4.64 -0.13
C ALA A 73 12.21 -3.30 -0.64
N SER A 74 13.03 -2.24 -0.59
CA SER A 74 12.64 -0.92 -1.10
C SER A 74 12.41 -0.95 -2.61
N GLY A 75 13.31 -1.57 -3.39
CA GLY A 75 13.12 -1.71 -4.83
C GLY A 75 11.89 -2.53 -5.21
N THR A 76 11.57 -3.55 -4.41
CA THR A 76 10.33 -4.33 -4.58
C THR A 76 9.09 -3.49 -4.27
N LEU A 77 9.13 -2.70 -3.18
CA LEU A 77 8.06 -1.77 -2.83
C LEU A 77 7.85 -0.72 -3.93
N ASP A 78 8.91 -0.15 -4.51
CA ASP A 78 8.81 0.82 -5.60
C ASP A 78 8.13 0.25 -6.85
N TRP A 79 8.30 -1.06 -7.10
CA TRP A 79 7.66 -1.74 -8.23
C TRP A 79 6.17 -2.06 -7.98
N ILE A 80 5.83 -2.31 -6.73
CA ILE A 80 4.49 -2.70 -6.31
C ILE A 80 3.61 -1.48 -6.02
N ALA A 81 4.21 -0.44 -5.44
CA ALA A 81 3.54 0.81 -5.14
C ALA A 81 3.15 1.51 -6.45
N PRO A 82 1.96 2.14 -6.51
CA PRO A 82 1.63 2.99 -7.64
C PRO A 82 2.65 4.14 -7.73
N LEU A 83 3.23 4.36 -8.91
CA LEU A 83 4.28 5.37 -9.15
C LEU A 83 3.86 6.84 -8.93
N ARG A 84 2.62 7.09 -8.48
CA ARG A 84 2.08 8.34 -7.90
C ARG A 84 0.56 8.25 -7.72
N PRO A 85 -0.08 9.07 -6.87
CA PRO A 85 -1.49 9.40 -7.03
C PRO A 85 -1.64 10.06 -8.40
N LEU A 86 -2.41 9.44 -9.29
CA LEU A 86 -2.74 10.04 -10.58
C LEU A 86 -3.42 11.39 -10.27
N ARG A 87 -2.85 12.50 -10.78
CA ARG A 87 -3.57 13.77 -10.82
C ARG A 87 -4.89 13.49 -11.55
N GLY A 88 -6.01 13.89 -10.95
CA GLY A 88 -7.37 13.63 -11.43
C GLY A 88 -7.76 14.37 -12.72
N ASP A 89 -6.80 14.68 -13.57
CA ASP A 89 -6.98 15.34 -14.85
C ASP A 89 -6.43 14.42 -15.95
N GLY A 90 -7.32 13.99 -16.84
CA GLY A 90 -6.93 13.40 -18.10
C GLY A 90 -7.07 11.88 -18.14
N SER A 91 -8.25 11.44 -18.58
CA SER A 91 -8.58 10.10 -19.02
C SER A 91 -7.50 9.48 -19.93
N ARG A 92 -6.53 8.77 -19.33
CA ARG A 92 -5.84 7.66 -19.98
C ARG A 92 -5.88 6.49 -19.01
N ARG A 93 -6.76 5.53 -19.32
CA ARG A 93 -6.89 4.26 -18.61
C ARG A 93 -5.49 3.64 -18.52
N ALA A 94 -4.95 3.55 -17.32
CA ALA A 94 -3.63 3.00 -17.14
C ALA A 94 -3.63 1.50 -17.52
N PRO A 95 -2.60 0.99 -18.21
CA PRO A 95 -2.60 -0.35 -18.82
C PRO A 95 -2.61 -1.51 -17.82
N TRP A 96 -2.50 -1.26 -16.51
CA TRP A 96 -2.63 -2.26 -15.45
C TRP A 96 -4.07 -2.41 -14.93
N PHE A 97 -5.07 -2.03 -15.74
CA PHE A 97 -6.50 -2.12 -15.44
C PHE A 97 -7.11 -3.35 -16.13
N THR A 98 -7.27 -4.46 -15.41
CA THR A 98 -8.22 -5.53 -15.77
C THR A 98 -9.29 -5.62 -14.68
N GLU A 99 -10.55 -5.72 -15.14
CA GLU A 99 -11.73 -5.93 -14.28
C GLU A 99 -11.64 -7.24 -13.49
#